data_AF-A0A352DNR9-F1
#
_entry.id   AF-A0A352DNR9-F1
#
_cell.length_a   1.000
_cell.length_b   1.000
_cell.length_c   1.000
_cell.angle_alpha   90.00
_cell.angle_beta   90.00
_cell.angle_gamma   90.00
#
_symmetry.space_group_name_H-M   'P 1'
#
loop_
_entity.id
_entity.type
_entity.pdbx_description
1 polymer ?
#
loop_
_entity_poly.entity_id
_entity_poly.type
_entity_poly.pdbx_seq_one_letter_code
_entity_poly.pdbx_strand_id
1 'polypeptide(L)' 'MPKVVLTEHQREVERLRSNLEKVQGKRTNDEMGKLIGRSGVTYAARLRDPEMLTLREVRMICDYFRIDRAKFMTSLMELT' A
#
# COMPACT_ATOMS: atom_id res chain seq x y z
N MET A 1 5.55 -7.02 29.39
CA MET A 1 5.65 -7.45 27.98
C MET A 1 6.90 -6.82 27.38
N PRO A 2 7.83 -7.58 26.79
CA PRO A 2 8.96 -6.98 26.08
C PRO A 2 8.44 -6.12 24.93
N LYS A 3 8.94 -4.87 24.82
CA LYS A 3 8.62 -4.00 23.70
C LYS A 3 9.30 -4.59 22.45
N VAL A 4 8.52 -5.16 21.54
CA VAL A 4 9.03 -5.61 20.24
C VAL A 4 9.54 -4.38 19.50
N VAL A 5 10.86 -4.27 19.34
CA VAL A 5 11.47 -3.21 18.52
C VAL A 5 11.45 -3.71 17.09
N LEU A 6 10.60 -3.11 16.26
CA LEU A 6 10.56 -3.39 14.83
C LEU A 6 11.88 -2.95 14.19
N THR A 7 12.42 -3.78 13.30
CA THR A 7 13.52 -3.40 12.42
C THR A 7 13.08 -2.31 11.45
N GLU A 8 14.02 -1.54 10.89
CA GLU A 8 13.69 -0.50 9.90
C GLU A 8 12.90 -1.06 8.71
N HIS A 9 13.30 -2.23 8.21
CA HIS A 9 12.59 -2.92 7.15
C HIS A 9 11.14 -3.29 7.54
N GLN A 10 10.91 -3.79 8.74
CA GLN A 10 9.54 -4.06 9.23
C GLN A 10 8.71 -2.78 9.32
N ARG A 11 9.32 -1.65 9.69
CA ARG A 11 8.64 -0.35 9.70
C ARG A 11 8.29 0.14 8.29
N GLU A 12 9.12 -0.16 7.29
CA GLU A 12 8.83 0.15 5.88
C GLU A 12 7.64 -0.66 5.36
N VAL A 13 7.59 -1.96 5.65
CA VAL A 13 6.46 -2.83 5.26
C VAL A 13 5.16 -2.36 5.91
N GLU A 14 5.17 -2.09 7.22
CA GLU A 14 3.99 -1.57 7.93
C GLU A 14 3.53 -0.20 7.40
N ARG A 15 4.47 0.67 7.03
CA ARG A 15 4.17 1.98 6.42
C ARG A 15 3.51 1.81 5.06
N LEU A 16 4.04 0.93 4.22
CA LEU A 16 3.47 0.64 2.91
C LEU A 16 2.06 0.04 3.05
N ARG A 17 1.84 -0.89 3.98
CA ARG A 17 0.51 -1.40 4.31
C ARG A 17 -0.44 -0.27 4.70
N SER A 18 -0.03 0.55 5.66
CA SER A 18 -0.85 1.67 6.16
C SER A 18 -1.23 2.65 5.04
N ASN A 19 -0.30 2.93 4.13
CA ASN A 19 -0.55 3.80 2.98
C ASN A 19 -1.52 3.16 1.99
N LEU A 20 -1.41 1.85 1.72
CA LEU A 20 -2.37 1.13 0.88
C LEU A 20 -3.78 1.13 1.47
N GLU A 21 -3.92 0.91 2.78
CA GLU A 21 -5.20 0.95 3.48
C GLU A 21 -5.84 2.34 3.42
N LYS A 22 -5.03 3.39 3.63
CA LYS A 22 -5.47 4.79 3.50
C LYS A 22 -5.96 5.12 2.09
N VAL A 23 -5.19 4.70 1.09
CA VAL A 23 -5.51 4.92 -0.32
C VAL A 23 -6.77 4.16 -0.74
N GLN A 24 -6.92 2.91 -0.28
CA GLN A 24 -8.12 2.13 -0.48
C GLN A 24 -9.35 2.86 0.09
N GLY A 25 -9.27 3.32 1.34
CA GLY A 25 -10.36 4.02 2.01
C GLY A 25 -11.64 3.17 2.02
N LYS A 26 -12.72 3.66 1.38
CA LYS A 26 -14.01 2.93 1.27
C LYS A 26 -14.09 1.97 0.08
N ARG A 27 -13.05 1.89 -0.76
CA ARG A 27 -13.05 1.05 -1.96
C ARG A 27 -12.88 -0.42 -1.60
N THR A 28 -13.54 -1.27 -2.36
CA THR A 28 -13.42 -2.72 -2.26
C THR A 28 -12.08 -3.21 -2.83
N ASN A 29 -11.67 -4.40 -2.40
CA ASN A 29 -10.49 -5.04 -2.96
C ASN A 29 -10.62 -5.26 -4.47
N ASP A 30 -11.82 -5.53 -4.98
CA ASP A 30 -12.08 -5.71 -6.42
C ASP A 30 -11.88 -4.42 -7.22
N GLU A 31 -12.31 -3.27 -6.70
CA GLU A 31 -12.05 -1.97 -7.32
C GLU A 31 -10.54 -1.67 -7.38
N MET A 32 -9.84 -1.93 -6.27
CA MET A 32 -8.39 -1.74 -6.20
C MET A 32 -7.63 -2.72 -7.09
N GLY A 33 -8.09 -3.98 -7.18
CA GLY A 33 -7.55 -4.99 -8.09
C GLY A 33 -7.67 -4.53 -9.55
N LYS A 34 -8.86 -4.07 -9.96
CA LYS A 34 -9.09 -3.54 -11.32
C LYS A 34 -8.16 -2.37 -11.64
N LEU A 35 -7.96 -1.45 -10.68
CA LEU A 35 -7.05 -0.30 -10.83
C LEU A 35 -5.64 -0.76 -11.20
N ILE A 36 -5.14 -1.83 -10.56
CA ILE A 36 -3.80 -2.36 -10.83
C ILE A 36 -3.77 -3.46 -11.91
N GLY A 37 -4.87 -3.68 -12.64
CA GLY A 37 -4.97 -4.70 -13.69
C GLY A 37 -4.87 -6.14 -13.15
N ARG A 38 -5.38 -6.38 -11.94
CA ARG A 38 -5.40 -7.69 -11.24
C ARG A 38 -6.79 -7.99 -10.67
N SER A 39 -6.94 -9.16 -10.06
CA SER A 39 -8.14 -9.50 -9.29
C SER A 39 -8.11 -8.85 -7.90
N GLY A 40 -9.28 -8.67 -7.27
CA GLY A 40 -9.33 -8.19 -5.90
C GLY A 40 -8.72 -9.15 -4.88
N VAL A 41 -8.74 -10.46 -5.16
CA VAL A 41 -8.01 -11.47 -4.37
C VAL A 41 -6.51 -11.19 -4.39
N THR A 42 -5.96 -10.83 -5.56
CA THR A 42 -4.54 -10.48 -5.68
C THR A 42 -4.24 -9.22 -4.88
N TYR A 43 -5.08 -8.18 -4.99
CA TYR A 43 -4.91 -6.96 -4.22
C TYR A 43 -4.96 -7.23 -2.70
N ALA A 44 -5.91 -8.04 -2.23
CA ALA A 44 -5.99 -8.42 -0.81
C ALA A 44 -4.73 -9.15 -0.32
N ALA A 45 -4.11 -9.98 -1.17
CA ALA A 45 -2.84 -10.62 -0.86
C ALA A 45 -1.70 -9.58 -0.74
N ARG A 46 -1.64 -8.60 -1.65
CA ARG A 46 -0.67 -7.49 -1.56
C ARG A 46 -0.89 -6.59 -0.35
N LEU A 47 -2.12 -6.42 0.10
CA LEU A 47 -2.41 -5.65 1.32
C LEU A 47 -1.87 -6.37 2.57
N ARG A 48 -2.03 -7.69 2.62
CA ARG A 48 -1.49 -8.53 3.69
C ARG A 48 0.04 -8.56 3.65
N ASP A 49 0.61 -8.66 2.46
CA ASP A 49 2.05 -8.69 2.21
C ASP A 49 2.46 -7.60 1.19
N PRO A 50 2.74 -6.37 1.66
CA PRO A 50 3.06 -5.23 0.81
C PRO A 50 4.33 -5.40 -0.03
N GLU A 51 5.26 -6.25 0.38
CA GLU A 51 6.53 -6.49 -0.34
C GLU A 51 6.29 -7.12 -1.72
N MET A 52 5.15 -7.78 -1.86
CA MET A 52 4.72 -8.38 -3.10
C MET A 52 4.32 -7.33 -4.16
N LEU A 53 4.07 -6.06 -3.80
CA LEU A 53 3.74 -5.03 -4.80
C LEU A 53 4.90 -4.80 -5.77
N THR A 54 4.57 -4.85 -7.05
CA THR A 54 5.50 -4.47 -8.10
C THR A 54 5.57 -2.95 -8.26
N LEU A 55 6.70 -2.43 -8.75
CA LEU A 55 6.86 -1.00 -9.07
C LEU A 55 5.78 -0.48 -10.04
N ARG A 56 5.31 -1.34 -10.95
CA ARG A 56 4.22 -1.02 -11.87
C ARG A 56 2.91 -0.81 -11.12
N GLU A 57 2.57 -1.69 -10.18
CA GLU A 57 1.37 -1.60 -9.35
C GLU A 57 1.40 -0.34 -8.48
N VAL A 58 2.54 -0.04 -7.85
CA VAL A 58 2.75 1.20 -7.10
C VAL A 58 2.55 2.43 -7.99
N ARG A 59 3.11 2.44 -9.19
CA ARG A 59 2.92 3.54 -10.16
C ARG A 59 1.45 3.73 -10.51
N MET A 60 0.73 2.66 -10.84
CA MET A 60 -0.70 2.75 -11.18
C MET A 60 -1.54 3.30 -10.03
N ILE A 61 -1.28 2.86 -8.79
CA ILE A 61 -1.95 3.40 -7.59
C ILE A 61 -1.64 4.90 -7.46
N CYS A 62 -0.38 5.28 -7.45
CA CYS A 62 0.01 6.67 -7.24
C CYS A 62 -0.52 7.60 -8.34
N ASP A 63 -0.47 7.18 -9.60
CA ASP A 63 -0.96 7.97 -10.73
C ASP A 63 -2.49 8.15 -10.66
N TYR A 64 -3.24 7.10 -10.31
CA TYR A 64 -4.70 7.16 -10.17
C TYR A 64 -5.14 8.13 -9.06
N PHE A 65 -4.47 8.06 -7.91
CA PHE A 65 -4.79 8.90 -6.75
C PHE A 65 -4.07 10.26 -6.74
N ARG A 66 -3.24 10.54 -7.75
CA ARG A 66 -2.41 11.76 -7.85
C ARG A 66 -1.51 11.95 -6.62
N ILE A 67 -0.91 10.85 -6.16
CA ILE A 67 -0.02 10.81 -5.01
C ILE A 67 1.44 10.84 -5.48
N ASP A 68 2.28 11.59 -4.79
CA ASP A 68 3.72 11.52 -5.04
C ASP A 68 4.28 10.15 -4.62
N ARG A 69 4.92 9.45 -5.57
CA ARG A 69 5.44 8.10 -5.35
C ARG A 69 6.51 8.04 -4.26
N ALA A 70 7.39 9.05 -4.19
CA ALA A 70 8.45 9.06 -3.20
C ALA A 70 7.85 9.18 -1.80
N LYS A 71 6.87 10.07 -1.60
CA LYS A 71 6.12 10.19 -0.36
C LYS A 71 5.36 8.91 -0.02
N PHE A 72 4.71 8.28 -0.99
CA PHE A 72 3.99 7.02 -0.79
C PHE A 72 4.89 5.88 -0.26
N MET A 73 6.13 5.80 -0.74
CA MET A 73 7.07 4.74 -0.32
C MET A 73 7.81 5.08 0.98
N THR A 74 8.09 6.37 1.22
CA THR A 74 9.01 6.78 2.29
C THR A 74 8.35 7.42 3.49
N SER A 75 7.07 7.80 3.41
CA SER A 75 6.39 8.58 4.45
C SER A 75 5.00 8.03 4.75
N LEU A 76 4.55 8.14 6.00
CA LEU A 76 3.16 7.84 6.33
C LEU A 76 2.28 8.95 5.72
N MET A 77 1.31 8.59 4.90
CA MET A 77 0.46 9.58 4.25
C MET A 77 -0.55 10.20 5.21
N GLU A 78 -0.72 11.51 5.15
CA GLU A 78 -1.88 12.21 5.72
C GLU A 78 -2.83 12.54 4.57
N LEU A 79 -3.97 11.84 4.50
CA LEU A 79 -5.06 12.21 3.60
C LEU A 79 -5.97 13.16 4.38
N THR A 80 -5.77 14.47 4.20
CA THR A 80 -6.69 15.52 4.66
C THR A 80 -7.87 15.67 3.73
#